data_AF-A0A7J8IUB8-F1
#
_entry.id   AF-A0A7J8IUB8-F1
#
_cell.length_a   1.000
_cell.length_b   1.000
_cell.length_c   1.000
_cell.angle_alpha   90.00
_cell.angle_beta   90.00
_cell.angle_gamma   90.00
#
_symmetry.space_group_name_H-M   'P 1'
#
loop_
_entity.id
_entity.type
_entity.pdbx_description
1 polymer ?
#
loop_
_entity_poly.entity_id
_entity_poly.type
_entity_poly.pdbx_seq_one_letter_code
_entity_poly.pdbx_strand_id
1 'polypeptide(L)'
;MSERLPSLLLNIRYSKGDTEKLKIYHALHGNDWKKIGELVARSSLSVALKFSQIGSERNHGAWSKTETQRLIKAVEEVILKKMSPQDLKEVDSRLQENPEGRLSIVREKLYKGISWVEVEAKVETRNWMQCKSKWTEILTKRMTKGRDIYRGLNALRAKINLIERLYEINVEDANEIDWEDLASTIGDVPPSYVQTKFYKLKATCVPFWQKKTFPEIIDYLYETSLPLLKEKLEKKREKTSSEVQTPAAPKRVFLFRDIFYCDDDSEGEDTGEKS
;
A
#
# COMPACT_ATOMS: atom_id res chain seq x y z
N MET A 1 43.75 10.11 -36.69
CA MET A 1 42.55 9.27 -36.58
C MET A 1 42.25 9.11 -35.10
N SER A 2 41.30 9.89 -34.57
CA SER A 2 40.87 9.82 -33.18
C SER A 2 39.62 8.94 -33.15
N GLU A 3 39.80 7.67 -32.82
CA GLU A 3 38.69 6.75 -32.58
C GLU A 3 38.05 7.14 -31.25
N ARG A 4 36.90 7.80 -31.33
CA ARG A 4 35.99 7.92 -30.18
C ARG A 4 35.46 6.53 -29.87
N LEU A 5 35.86 5.99 -28.73
CA LEU A 5 35.25 4.80 -28.17
C LEU A 5 33.74 5.03 -27.95
N PRO A 6 32.86 4.10 -28.36
CA PRO A 6 31.42 4.31 -28.30
C PRO A 6 30.93 4.38 -26.86
N SER A 7 30.25 5.49 -26.53
CA SER A 7 29.39 5.64 -25.36
C SER A 7 28.19 4.69 -25.49
N LEU A 8 28.39 3.41 -25.20
CA LEU A 8 27.33 2.40 -25.23
C LEU A 8 26.85 2.09 -23.82
N LEU A 9 25.64 2.59 -23.54
CA LEU A 9 24.62 2.00 -22.68
C LEU A 9 25.01 1.86 -21.19
N LEU A 10 24.90 2.98 -20.49
CA LEU A 10 24.74 3.01 -19.03
C LEU A 10 23.43 2.28 -18.67
N ASN A 11 23.50 0.97 -18.47
CA ASN A 11 22.39 0.19 -17.93
C ASN A 11 22.01 0.77 -16.57
N ILE A 12 20.88 1.47 -16.48
CA ILE A 12 20.45 2.31 -15.33
C ILE A 12 20.23 1.50 -14.04
N ARG A 13 20.26 0.17 -14.09
CA ARG A 13 20.04 -0.71 -12.92
C ARG A 13 21.30 -1.47 -12.54
N TYR A 14 21.58 -1.53 -11.24
CA TYR A 14 22.57 -2.44 -10.68
C TYR A 14 22.08 -3.87 -10.82
N SER A 15 22.89 -4.73 -11.43
CA SER A 15 22.68 -6.18 -11.38
C SER A 15 22.97 -6.74 -9.99
N LYS A 16 22.61 -8.01 -9.76
CA LYS A 16 23.04 -8.72 -8.54
C LYS A 16 24.57 -8.79 -8.43
N GLY A 17 25.26 -9.02 -9.54
CA GLY A 17 26.73 -9.04 -9.59
C GLY A 17 27.37 -7.68 -9.27
N ASP A 18 26.77 -6.58 -9.76
CA ASP A 18 27.24 -5.23 -9.43
C ASP A 18 27.06 -4.91 -7.94
N THR A 19 25.97 -5.42 -7.35
CA THR A 19 25.66 -5.27 -5.93
C THR A 19 26.68 -6.02 -5.06
N GLU A 20 27.10 -7.23 -5.49
CA GLU A 20 28.10 -8.02 -4.77
C GLU A 20 29.50 -7.40 -4.88
N LYS A 21 29.91 -6.97 -6.07
CA LYS A 21 31.16 -6.21 -6.27
C LYS A 21 31.19 -4.95 -5.40
N LEU A 22 30.06 -4.25 -5.33
CA LEU A 22 29.92 -3.05 -4.52
C LEU A 22 30.09 -3.34 -3.01
N LYS A 23 29.55 -4.45 -2.49
CA LYS A 23 29.81 -4.90 -1.12
C LYS A 23 31.29 -5.20 -0.87
N ILE A 24 31.92 -5.92 -1.79
CA ILE A 24 33.34 -6.29 -1.70
C ILE A 24 34.22 -5.03 -1.69
N TYR A 25 34.01 -4.11 -2.62
CA TYR A 25 34.81 -2.88 -2.70
C TYR A 25 34.57 -1.92 -1.53
N HIS A 26 33.34 -1.88 -0.98
CA HIS A 26 33.10 -1.16 0.26
C HIS A 26 33.84 -1.78 1.44
N ALA A 27 33.86 -3.10 1.57
CA ALA A 27 34.64 -3.78 2.61
C ALA A 27 36.15 -3.50 2.51
N LEU A 28 36.67 -3.29 1.29
CA LEU A 28 38.09 -3.01 1.03
C LEU A 28 38.48 -1.53 1.15
N HIS A 29 37.58 -0.60 0.80
CA HIS A 29 37.89 0.83 0.67
C HIS A 29 37.05 1.74 1.59
N GLY A 30 36.14 1.17 2.39
CA GLY A 30 35.21 1.93 3.22
C GLY A 30 34.30 2.82 2.37
N ASN A 31 33.99 4.02 2.88
CA ASN A 31 33.11 4.98 2.20
C ASN A 31 33.82 5.81 1.11
N ASP A 32 34.91 5.32 0.52
CA ASP A 32 35.59 5.98 -0.61
C ASP A 32 34.80 5.77 -1.92
N TRP A 33 33.66 6.45 -2.02
CA TRP A 33 32.72 6.30 -3.14
C TRP A 33 33.32 6.72 -4.49
N LYS A 34 34.32 7.59 -4.48
CA LYS A 34 35.02 8.00 -5.69
C LYS A 34 35.81 6.83 -6.25
N LYS A 35 36.64 6.21 -5.42
CA LYS A 35 37.43 5.04 -5.80
C LYS A 35 36.57 3.84 -6.16
N ILE A 36 35.52 3.57 -5.39
CA ILE A 36 34.58 2.49 -5.69
C ILE A 36 33.85 2.76 -7.02
N GLY A 37 33.43 4.01 -7.27
CA GLY A 37 32.82 4.44 -8.54
C GLY A 37 33.70 4.17 -9.74
N GLU A 38 34.98 4.52 -9.66
CA GLU A 38 35.97 4.22 -10.70
C GLU A 38 36.09 2.71 -10.95
N LEU A 39 36.13 1.89 -9.88
CA LEU A 39 36.26 0.43 -9.97
C LEU A 39 35.03 -0.28 -10.58
N VAL A 40 33.82 0.26 -10.37
CA VAL A 40 32.59 -0.31 -10.93
C VAL A 40 32.08 0.43 -12.17
N ALA A 41 32.88 1.37 -12.70
CA ALA A 41 32.52 2.25 -13.82
C ALA A 41 31.18 2.97 -13.63
N ARG A 42 30.93 3.50 -12.42
CA ARG A 42 29.73 4.28 -12.07
C ARG A 42 30.11 5.58 -11.36
N SER A 43 29.18 6.54 -11.33
CA SER A 43 29.41 7.75 -10.55
C SER A 43 29.45 7.44 -9.05
N SER A 44 30.28 8.19 -8.31
CA SER A 44 30.38 8.09 -6.84
C SER A 44 29.02 8.27 -6.16
N LEU A 45 28.19 9.19 -6.66
CA LEU A 45 26.83 9.40 -6.17
C LEU A 45 25.94 8.17 -6.36
N SER A 46 25.99 7.54 -7.55
CA SER A 46 25.22 6.32 -7.83
C SER A 46 25.62 5.18 -6.89
N VAL A 47 26.93 5.04 -6.64
CA VAL A 47 27.50 4.02 -5.76
C VAL A 47 27.07 4.24 -4.31
N ALA A 48 27.19 5.47 -3.78
CA ALA A 48 26.79 5.79 -2.42
C ALA A 48 25.27 5.56 -2.20
N LEU A 49 24.45 6.02 -3.14
CA LEU A 49 22.99 5.81 -3.11
C LEU A 49 22.62 4.34 -3.23
N LYS A 50 23.34 3.57 -4.07
CA LYS A 50 23.09 2.13 -4.16
C LYS A 50 23.50 1.42 -2.89
N PHE A 51 24.66 1.76 -2.31
CA PHE A 51 25.16 1.10 -1.11
C PHE A 51 24.27 1.35 0.12
N SER A 52 23.71 2.56 0.27
CA SER A 52 22.73 2.83 1.33
C SER A 52 21.47 1.97 1.21
N GLN A 53 21.15 1.47 0.02
CA GLN A 53 20.04 0.54 -0.22
C GLN A 53 20.42 -0.93 0.03
N ILE A 54 21.70 -1.27 0.11
CA ILE A 54 22.24 -2.63 0.32
C ILE A 54 22.27 -3.02 1.80
N GLY A 55 22.26 -2.03 2.71
CA GLY A 55 22.54 -2.18 4.15
C GLY A 55 21.62 -3.10 4.99
N SER A 56 20.67 -3.81 4.39
CA SER A 56 20.04 -4.96 5.02
C SER A 56 19.63 -5.95 3.94
N GLU A 57 19.85 -7.26 4.17
CA GLU A 57 19.21 -8.30 3.38
C GLU A 57 17.71 -8.17 3.58
N ARG A 58 17.08 -7.40 2.70
CA ARG A 58 15.64 -7.16 2.75
C ARG A 58 14.96 -8.32 2.08
N ASN A 59 13.99 -8.87 2.78
CA ASN A 59 13.19 -9.95 2.26
C ASN A 59 12.34 -9.45 1.09
N HIS A 60 12.37 -10.24 0.02
CA HIS A 60 11.49 -10.10 -1.13
C HIS A 60 10.55 -11.31 -1.17
N GLY A 61 9.31 -11.10 -1.62
CA GLY A 61 8.29 -12.16 -1.62
C GLY A 61 7.32 -12.08 -0.44
N ALA A 62 6.64 -13.20 -0.16
CA ALA A 62 5.58 -13.29 0.84
C ALA A 62 6.07 -12.89 2.24
N TRP A 63 5.19 -12.27 3.03
CA TRP A 63 5.47 -11.91 4.43
C TRP A 63 5.28 -13.12 5.32
N SER A 64 6.26 -13.42 6.16
CA SER A 64 6.07 -14.45 7.20
C SER A 64 5.10 -13.96 8.29
N LYS A 65 4.58 -14.89 9.09
CA LYS A 65 3.79 -14.56 10.29
C LYS A 65 4.57 -13.66 11.24
N THR A 66 5.85 -13.98 11.48
CA THR A 66 6.74 -13.21 12.37
C THR A 66 7.05 -11.81 11.84
N GLU A 67 7.23 -11.65 10.53
CA GLU A 67 7.39 -10.31 9.91
C GLU A 67 6.10 -9.49 10.04
N THR A 68 4.95 -10.13 9.83
CA THR A 68 3.63 -9.49 9.94
C THR A 68 3.36 -9.02 11.37
N GLN A 69 3.67 -9.86 12.37
CA GLN A 69 3.57 -9.49 13.79
C GLN A 69 4.49 -8.33 14.16
N ARG A 70 5.76 -8.36 13.71
CA ARG A 70 6.70 -7.24 13.89
C ARG A 70 6.17 -5.95 13.27
N LEU A 71 5.59 -6.02 12.07
CA LEU A 71 4.99 -4.85 11.43
C LEU A 71 3.82 -4.28 12.25
N ILE A 72 2.89 -5.12 12.71
CA ILE A 72 1.73 -4.68 13.50
C ILE A 72 2.20 -3.98 14.77
N LYS A 73 3.11 -4.60 15.52
CA LYS A 73 3.67 -4.03 16.74
C LYS A 73 4.45 -2.74 16.49
N ALA A 74 5.25 -2.69 15.42
CA ALA A 74 6.00 -1.48 15.06
C ALA A 74 5.07 -0.30 14.73
N VAL A 75 3.98 -0.55 14.00
CA VAL A 75 2.99 0.49 13.67
C VAL A 75 2.24 0.94 14.92
N GLU A 76 1.86 0.00 15.79
CA GLU A 76 1.23 0.27 17.09
C GLU A 76 2.08 1.22 17.94
N GLU A 77 3.35 0.87 18.14
CA GLU A 77 4.30 1.68 18.92
C GLU A 77 4.50 3.09 18.33
N VAL A 78 4.63 3.19 17.01
CA VAL A 78 4.79 4.49 16.31
C VAL A 78 3.55 5.37 16.45
N ILE A 79 2.36 4.77 16.43
CA ILE A 79 1.11 5.49 16.64
C ILE A 79 0.99 5.95 18.10
N LEU A 80 1.22 5.05 19.07
CA LEU A 80 1.15 5.35 20.50
C LEU A 80 2.14 6.46 20.89
N LYS A 81 3.37 6.41 20.39
CA LYS A 81 4.39 7.45 20.62
C LYS A 81 3.98 8.83 20.12
N LYS A 82 3.10 8.92 19.12
CA LYS A 82 2.60 10.18 18.55
C LYS A 82 1.31 10.68 19.20
N MET A 83 0.73 9.92 20.12
CA MET A 83 -0.43 10.38 20.89
C MET A 83 0.00 11.46 21.88
N SER A 84 -0.88 12.43 22.15
CA SER A 84 -0.57 13.52 23.07
C SER A 84 -0.45 13.00 24.51
N PRO A 85 0.24 13.71 25.43
CA PRO A 85 0.28 13.33 26.84
C PRO A 85 -1.11 13.23 27.51
N GLN A 86 -2.12 13.90 26.96
CA GLN A 86 -3.51 13.82 27.43
C GLN A 86 -4.18 12.52 26.96
N ASP A 87 -3.99 12.17 25.69
CA ASP A 87 -4.43 10.88 25.13
C ASP A 87 -3.75 9.73 25.88
N LEU A 88 -2.44 9.85 26.15
CA LEU A 88 -1.66 8.87 26.92
C LEU A 88 -2.12 8.73 28.37
N LYS A 89 -2.55 9.80 29.04
CA LYS A 89 -3.14 9.72 30.38
C LYS A 89 -4.50 9.00 30.37
N GLU A 90 -5.34 9.25 29.36
CA GLU A 90 -6.60 8.52 29.18
C GLU A 90 -6.35 7.03 28.86
N VAL A 91 -5.28 6.74 28.09
CA VAL A 91 -4.79 5.38 27.82
C VAL A 91 -4.34 4.69 29.11
N ASP A 92 -3.44 5.31 29.87
CA ASP A 92 -2.82 4.73 31.08
C ASP A 92 -3.83 4.49 32.18
N SER A 93 -4.79 5.41 32.40
CA SER A 93 -5.86 5.20 33.38
C SER A 93 -6.78 4.03 33.01
N ARG A 94 -7.06 3.82 31.71
CA ARG A 94 -7.89 2.69 31.24
C ARG A 94 -7.15 1.35 31.26
N LEU A 95 -5.84 1.34 30.98
CA LEU A 95 -5.00 0.15 31.07
C LEU A 95 -4.82 -0.35 32.51
N GLN A 96 -4.84 0.56 33.50
CA GLN A 96 -4.78 0.20 34.92
C GLN A 96 -6.08 -0.44 35.43
N GLU A 97 -7.25 -0.04 34.90
CA GLU A 97 -8.55 -0.57 35.31
C GLU A 97 -8.91 -1.89 34.60
N ASN A 98 -8.45 -2.09 33.36
CA ASN A 98 -8.58 -3.35 32.62
C ASN A 98 -7.56 -3.37 31.44
N PRO A 99 -6.65 -4.36 31.34
CA PRO A 99 -5.70 -4.49 30.22
C PRO A 99 -6.38 -4.53 28.84
N GLU A 100 -7.64 -4.96 28.78
CA GLU A 100 -8.46 -5.06 27.56
C GLU A 100 -9.50 -3.94 27.41
N GLY A 101 -9.47 -2.94 28.30
CA GLY A 101 -10.47 -1.90 28.53
C GLY A 101 -10.41 -0.69 27.59
N ARG A 102 -10.61 -0.92 26.28
CA ARG A 102 -11.04 0.05 25.25
C ARG A 102 -10.25 1.37 25.14
N LEU A 103 -9.00 1.24 24.71
CA LEU A 103 -8.37 2.32 23.96
C LEU A 103 -9.04 2.43 22.57
N SER A 104 -9.50 3.62 22.23
CA SER A 104 -10.11 3.93 20.93
C SER A 104 -9.22 4.83 20.10
N ILE A 105 -9.16 4.58 18.78
CA ILE A 105 -8.37 5.35 17.82
C ILE A 105 -9.24 5.96 16.75
N VAL A 106 -8.99 7.24 16.47
CA VAL A 106 -9.56 7.96 15.34
C VAL A 106 -9.03 7.36 14.04
N ARG A 107 -9.94 7.06 13.10
CA ARG A 107 -9.68 6.38 11.82
C ARG A 107 -8.41 6.90 11.12
N GLU A 108 -8.28 8.19 10.96
CA GLU A 108 -7.21 8.82 10.19
C GLU A 108 -5.83 8.54 10.78
N LYS A 109 -5.72 8.34 12.10
CA LYS A 109 -4.45 8.04 12.77
C LYS A 109 -3.88 6.67 12.38
N LEU A 110 -4.70 5.79 11.81
CA LEU A 110 -4.29 4.47 11.34
C LEU A 110 -3.49 4.51 10.03
N TYR A 111 -3.45 5.64 9.33
CA TYR A 111 -2.72 5.76 8.06
C TYR A 111 -2.11 7.15 7.79
N LYS A 112 -2.62 8.22 8.39
CA LYS A 112 -2.04 9.57 8.30
C LYS A 112 -1.00 9.78 9.40
N GLY A 113 0.14 10.35 9.03
CA GLY A 113 1.18 10.76 9.98
C GLY A 113 2.06 9.63 10.54
N ILE A 114 1.98 8.40 10.03
CA ILE A 114 2.87 7.30 10.43
C ILE A 114 4.28 7.52 9.86
N SER A 115 5.30 7.44 10.71
CA SER A 115 6.70 7.50 10.29
C SER A 115 7.14 6.14 9.74
N TRP A 116 7.00 5.93 8.43
CA TRP A 116 7.32 4.64 7.82
C TRP A 116 8.82 4.28 7.87
N VAL A 117 9.70 5.27 8.01
CA VAL A 117 11.14 5.06 8.23
C VAL A 117 11.40 4.49 9.63
N GLU A 118 10.66 4.96 10.64
CA GLU A 118 10.74 4.40 12.01
C GLU A 118 10.14 2.99 12.06
N VAL A 119 9.05 2.75 11.33
CA VAL A 119 8.48 1.41 11.17
C VAL A 119 9.49 0.47 10.49
N GLU A 120 10.12 0.89 9.38
CA GLU A 120 11.17 0.11 8.72
C GLU A 120 12.31 -0.26 9.67
N ALA A 121 12.79 0.70 10.47
CA ALA A 121 13.86 0.45 11.43
C ALA A 121 13.48 -0.60 12.50
N LYS A 122 12.19 -0.69 12.87
CA LYS A 122 11.67 -1.69 13.82
C LYS A 122 11.35 -3.04 13.18
N VAL A 123 10.94 -3.07 11.91
CA VAL A 123 10.66 -4.31 11.19
C VAL A 123 11.95 -4.99 10.74
N GLU A 124 12.98 -4.21 10.40
CA GLU A 124 14.35 -4.60 10.01
C GLU A 124 14.46 -5.37 8.68
N THR A 125 13.52 -6.28 8.40
CA THR A 125 13.56 -7.20 7.25
C THR A 125 12.91 -6.66 5.98
N ARG A 126 12.20 -5.53 6.04
CA ARG A 126 11.43 -4.95 4.93
C ARG A 126 11.62 -3.44 4.89
N ASN A 127 11.62 -2.86 3.70
CA ASN A 127 11.70 -1.41 3.56
C ASN A 127 10.37 -0.71 3.90
N TRP A 128 10.42 0.62 4.09
CA TRP A 128 9.26 1.42 4.46
C TRP A 128 8.10 1.33 3.47
N MET A 129 8.36 1.20 2.15
CA MET A 129 7.31 1.07 1.13
C MET A 129 6.60 -0.28 1.24
N GLN A 130 7.35 -1.36 1.48
CA GLN A 130 6.81 -2.69 1.72
C GLN A 130 5.97 -2.68 3.00
N CYS A 131 6.47 -2.06 4.08
CA CYS A 131 5.74 -1.92 5.34
C CYS A 131 4.42 -1.16 5.15
N LYS A 132 4.44 -0.02 4.46
CA LYS A 132 3.24 0.80 4.16
C LYS A 132 2.21 0.03 3.33
N SER A 133 2.67 -0.68 2.31
CA SER A 133 1.82 -1.49 1.44
C SER A 133 1.17 -2.63 2.23
N LYS A 134 1.96 -3.39 3.00
CA LYS A 134 1.45 -4.50 3.80
C LYS A 134 0.51 -4.03 4.92
N TRP A 135 0.82 -2.91 5.57
CA TRP A 135 -0.08 -2.33 6.57
C TRP A 135 -1.41 -1.92 5.95
N THR A 136 -1.42 -1.32 4.75
CA THR A 136 -2.66 -0.96 4.05
C THR A 136 -3.53 -2.20 3.79
N GLU A 137 -2.93 -3.33 3.41
CA GLU A 137 -3.61 -4.60 3.23
C GLU A 137 -4.23 -5.11 4.54
N ILE A 138 -3.43 -5.18 5.61
CA ILE A 138 -3.87 -5.61 6.95
C ILE A 138 -5.01 -4.72 7.45
N LEU A 139 -4.81 -3.41 7.39
CA LEU A 139 -5.77 -2.42 7.87
C LEU A 139 -7.09 -2.53 7.09
N THR A 140 -7.04 -2.68 5.76
CA THR A 140 -8.25 -2.90 4.96
C THR A 140 -9.01 -4.13 5.44
N LYS A 141 -8.32 -5.28 5.64
CA LYS A 141 -8.94 -6.51 6.14
C LYS A 141 -9.60 -6.29 7.50
N ARG A 142 -8.96 -5.56 8.40
CA ARG A 142 -9.47 -5.29 9.76
C ARG A 142 -10.68 -4.36 9.75
N MET A 143 -10.63 -3.28 8.96
CA MET A 143 -11.76 -2.34 8.83
C MET A 143 -12.98 -2.99 8.19
N THR A 144 -12.79 -3.85 7.18
CA THR A 144 -13.90 -4.54 6.52
C THR A 144 -14.40 -5.78 7.28
N LYS A 145 -13.76 -6.14 8.40
CA LYS A 145 -13.97 -7.40 9.13
C LYS A 145 -13.80 -8.64 8.25
N GLY A 146 -12.82 -8.61 7.34
CA GLY A 146 -12.53 -9.69 6.41
C GLY A 146 -13.53 -9.83 5.25
N ARG A 147 -14.54 -8.93 5.13
CA ARG A 147 -15.48 -8.98 4.01
C ARG A 147 -14.79 -8.67 2.69
N ASP A 148 -15.14 -9.44 1.67
CA ASP A 148 -14.67 -9.21 0.31
C ASP A 148 -15.51 -8.15 -0.41
N ILE A 149 -15.08 -6.90 -0.22
CA ILE A 149 -15.68 -5.70 -0.79
C ILE A 149 -15.38 -5.49 -2.28
N TYR A 150 -14.42 -6.22 -2.86
CA TYR A 150 -13.94 -5.97 -4.22
C TYR A 150 -13.74 -7.27 -5.01
N ARG A 151 -14.72 -8.18 -4.92
CA ARG A 151 -14.83 -9.39 -5.75
C ARG A 151 -16.21 -9.48 -6.39
N GLY A 152 -16.28 -10.17 -7.54
CA GLY A 152 -17.57 -10.50 -8.18
C GLY A 152 -18.43 -9.27 -8.51
N LEU A 153 -19.70 -9.32 -8.11
CA LEU A 153 -20.66 -8.21 -8.27
C LEU A 153 -20.24 -6.96 -7.48
N ASN A 154 -19.69 -7.13 -6.27
CA ASN A 154 -19.22 -6.02 -5.44
C ASN A 154 -18.10 -5.23 -6.13
N ALA A 155 -17.19 -5.92 -6.84
CA ALA A 155 -16.13 -5.26 -7.60
C ALA A 155 -16.67 -4.42 -8.76
N LEU A 156 -17.68 -4.91 -9.48
CA LEU A 156 -18.30 -4.15 -10.58
C LEU A 156 -19.02 -2.91 -10.05
N ARG A 157 -19.83 -3.07 -9.01
CA ARG A 157 -20.50 -1.94 -8.38
C ARG A 157 -19.51 -0.92 -7.80
N ALA A 158 -18.46 -1.37 -7.11
CA ALA A 158 -17.44 -0.47 -6.57
C ALA A 158 -16.74 0.35 -7.69
N LYS A 159 -16.51 -0.25 -8.86
CA LYS A 159 -15.97 0.48 -10.02
C LYS A 159 -16.97 1.50 -10.57
N ILE A 160 -18.24 1.13 -10.71
CA ILE A 160 -19.31 1.99 -11.20
C ILE A 160 -19.46 3.21 -10.28
N ASN A 161 -19.67 2.97 -8.98
CA ASN A 161 -19.80 4.03 -7.97
C ASN A 161 -18.58 4.96 -7.96
N LEU A 162 -17.37 4.40 -8.07
CA LEU A 162 -16.14 5.19 -8.09
C LEU A 162 -16.07 6.10 -9.33
N ILE A 163 -16.43 5.61 -10.50
CA ILE A 163 -16.43 6.41 -11.73
C ILE A 163 -17.49 7.51 -11.66
N GLU A 164 -18.71 7.18 -11.27
CA GLU A 164 -19.81 8.16 -11.13
C GLU A 164 -19.41 9.28 -10.16
N ARG A 165 -18.88 8.92 -8.99
CA ARG A 165 -18.50 9.90 -7.99
C ARG A 165 -17.30 10.76 -8.41
N LEU A 166 -16.31 10.18 -9.10
CA LEU A 166 -15.18 10.94 -9.64
C LEU A 166 -15.62 11.94 -10.72
N TYR A 167 -16.58 11.56 -11.56
CA TYR A 167 -17.14 12.43 -12.58
C TYR A 167 -17.95 13.58 -11.96
N GLU A 168 -18.75 13.30 -10.93
CA GLU A 168 -19.50 14.33 -10.18
C GLU A 168 -18.61 15.35 -9.48
N ILE A 169 -17.47 14.93 -8.94
CA ILE A 169 -16.51 15.81 -8.26
C ILE A 169 -15.87 16.80 -9.25
N ASN A 170 -15.70 16.39 -10.51
CA ASN A 170 -15.25 17.24 -11.62
C ASN A 170 -14.04 18.15 -11.28
N VAL A 171 -12.94 17.54 -10.85
CA VAL A 171 -11.68 18.24 -10.52
C VAL A 171 -10.64 18.09 -11.62
N GLU A 172 -9.71 19.04 -11.68
CA GLU A 172 -8.64 19.08 -12.68
C GLU A 172 -7.45 18.15 -12.33
N ASP A 173 -7.26 17.87 -11.03
CA ASP A 173 -6.13 17.07 -10.55
C ASP A 173 -6.54 16.07 -9.46
N ALA A 174 -5.88 14.90 -9.47
CA ALA A 174 -6.12 13.83 -8.50
C ALA A 174 -5.78 14.21 -7.05
N ASN A 175 -4.99 15.25 -6.83
CA ASN A 175 -4.63 15.78 -5.51
C ASN A 175 -5.74 16.63 -4.88
N GLU A 176 -6.67 17.14 -5.68
CA GLU A 176 -7.83 17.93 -5.21
C GLU A 176 -8.96 17.04 -4.70
N ILE A 177 -8.86 15.72 -4.94
CA ILE A 177 -9.85 14.74 -4.54
C ILE A 177 -9.74 14.45 -3.05
N ASP A 178 -10.87 14.59 -2.35
CA ASP A 178 -11.03 14.01 -1.02
C ASP A 178 -11.21 12.49 -1.13
N TRP A 179 -10.09 11.78 -1.09
CA TRP A 179 -10.06 10.31 -1.11
C TRP A 179 -10.69 9.68 0.14
N GLU A 180 -10.91 10.44 1.22
CA GLU A 180 -11.64 9.97 2.39
C GLU A 180 -13.15 9.90 2.11
N ASP A 181 -13.72 10.94 1.49
CA ASP A 181 -15.12 10.93 1.03
C ASP A 181 -15.35 9.78 0.04
N LEU A 182 -14.46 9.63 -0.96
CA LEU A 182 -14.56 8.55 -1.94
C LEU A 182 -14.47 7.15 -1.32
N ALA A 183 -13.78 6.97 -0.20
CA ALA A 183 -13.70 5.67 0.46
C ALA A 183 -15.08 5.14 0.84
N SER A 184 -16.00 6.02 1.25
CA SER A 184 -17.37 5.68 1.64
C SER A 184 -18.17 5.00 0.52
N THR A 185 -17.88 5.31 -0.74
CA THR A 185 -18.56 4.73 -1.91
C THR A 185 -18.27 3.24 -2.13
N ILE A 186 -17.12 2.79 -1.61
CA ILE A 186 -16.63 1.40 -1.72
C ILE A 186 -16.89 0.65 -0.41
N GLY A 187 -16.76 1.31 0.74
CA GLY A 187 -17.07 0.79 2.06
C GLY A 187 -16.08 1.25 3.13
N ASP A 188 -15.99 0.50 4.23
CA ASP A 188 -15.11 0.83 5.34
C ASP A 188 -13.63 0.50 5.02
N VAL A 189 -12.99 1.32 4.17
CA VAL A 189 -11.60 1.13 3.68
C VAL A 189 -10.71 2.36 3.82
N PRO A 190 -9.38 2.20 3.87
CA PRO A 190 -8.45 3.33 3.81
C PRO A 190 -8.48 4.06 2.45
N PRO A 191 -8.24 5.38 2.40
CA PRO A 191 -8.16 6.15 1.14
C PRO A 191 -7.12 5.59 0.15
N SER A 192 -5.97 5.12 0.65
CA SER A 192 -4.92 4.53 -0.19
C SER A 192 -5.37 3.26 -0.94
N TYR A 193 -6.34 2.53 -0.37
CA TYR A 193 -6.96 1.40 -1.05
C TYR A 193 -7.74 1.87 -2.27
N VAL A 194 -8.56 2.91 -2.12
CA VAL A 194 -9.36 3.50 -3.21
C VAL A 194 -8.46 4.04 -4.32
N GLN A 195 -7.41 4.79 -3.96
CA GLN A 195 -6.39 5.26 -4.91
C GLN A 195 -5.76 4.11 -5.71
N THR A 196 -5.45 2.99 -5.05
CA THR A 196 -4.91 1.80 -5.72
C THR A 196 -5.93 1.17 -6.67
N LYS A 197 -7.22 1.14 -6.30
CA LYS A 197 -8.29 0.64 -7.17
C LYS A 197 -8.52 1.56 -8.36
N PHE A 198 -8.53 2.86 -8.15
CA PHE A 198 -8.62 3.86 -9.21
C PHE A 198 -7.44 3.74 -10.19
N TYR A 199 -6.20 3.66 -9.69
CA TYR A 199 -5.03 3.48 -10.54
C TYR A 199 -5.14 2.24 -11.43
N LYS A 200 -5.56 1.10 -10.84
CA LYS A 200 -5.79 -0.14 -11.61
C LYS A 200 -6.89 0.04 -12.64
N LEU A 201 -8.02 0.64 -12.26
CA LEU A 201 -9.15 0.91 -13.16
C LEU A 201 -8.70 1.76 -14.35
N LYS A 202 -8.04 2.90 -14.08
CA LYS A 202 -7.43 3.77 -15.10
C LYS A 202 -6.52 2.98 -16.03
N ALA A 203 -5.56 2.24 -15.46
CA ALA A 203 -4.55 1.53 -16.24
C ALA A 203 -5.14 0.40 -17.09
N THR A 204 -6.26 -0.21 -16.69
CA THR A 204 -6.90 -1.30 -17.43
C THR A 204 -7.95 -0.85 -18.43
N CYS A 205 -8.62 0.27 -18.16
CA CYS A 205 -9.78 0.70 -18.94
C CYS A 205 -9.45 1.83 -19.92
N VAL A 206 -8.48 2.69 -19.60
CA VAL A 206 -8.22 3.90 -20.40
C VAL A 206 -7.01 3.68 -21.32
N PRO A 207 -7.20 3.66 -22.65
CA PRO A 207 -6.11 3.55 -23.60
C PRO A 207 -5.18 4.77 -23.53
N PHE A 208 -3.87 4.51 -23.59
CA PHE A 208 -2.83 5.55 -23.59
C PHE A 208 -3.00 6.61 -22.49
N TRP A 209 -3.46 6.19 -21.30
CA TRP A 209 -3.78 7.10 -20.19
C TRP A 209 -2.60 7.99 -19.75
N GLN A 210 -1.35 7.62 -20.05
CA GLN A 210 -0.17 8.44 -19.76
C GLN A 210 -0.12 9.74 -20.57
N LYS A 211 -0.87 9.81 -21.68
CA LYS A 211 -0.95 10.97 -22.58
C LYS A 211 -2.23 11.79 -22.38
N LYS A 212 -3.03 11.46 -21.37
CA LYS A 212 -4.31 12.10 -21.08
C LYS A 212 -4.21 12.89 -19.78
N THR A 213 -4.88 14.02 -19.76
CA THR A 213 -5.13 14.81 -18.55
C THR A 213 -6.06 14.04 -17.60
N PHE A 214 -6.13 14.47 -16.35
CA PHE A 214 -7.00 13.83 -15.38
C PHE A 214 -8.49 13.91 -15.78
N PRO A 215 -9.04 15.06 -16.21
CA PRO A 215 -10.41 15.13 -16.74
C PRO A 215 -10.65 14.21 -17.92
N GLU A 216 -9.78 14.19 -18.94
CA GLU A 216 -9.92 13.30 -20.10
C GLU A 216 -9.94 11.80 -19.72
N ILE A 217 -9.24 11.44 -18.65
CA ILE A 217 -9.27 10.07 -18.09
C ILE A 217 -10.62 9.79 -17.46
N ILE A 218 -11.15 10.73 -16.66
CA ILE A 218 -12.44 10.58 -15.99
C ILE A 218 -13.59 10.58 -17.00
N ASP A 219 -13.59 11.47 -18.00
CA ASP A 219 -14.55 11.50 -19.10
C ASP A 219 -14.57 10.17 -19.84
N TYR A 220 -13.40 9.65 -20.23
CA TYR A 220 -13.33 8.34 -20.91
C TYR A 220 -13.88 7.21 -20.04
N LEU A 221 -13.56 7.22 -18.73
CA LEU A 221 -14.10 6.23 -17.80
C LEU A 221 -15.63 6.33 -17.71
N TYR A 222 -16.17 7.54 -17.67
CA TYR A 222 -17.61 7.78 -17.56
C TYR A 222 -18.37 7.48 -18.86
N GLU A 223 -17.92 7.98 -20.00
CA GLU A 223 -18.62 7.87 -21.27
C GLU A 223 -18.46 6.48 -21.90
N THR A 224 -17.27 5.88 -21.79
CA THR A 224 -16.96 4.62 -22.48
C THR A 224 -16.93 3.41 -21.54
N SER A 225 -16.27 3.53 -20.39
CA SER A 225 -16.06 2.35 -19.51
C SER A 225 -17.27 2.06 -18.62
N LEU A 226 -17.97 3.09 -18.13
CA LEU A 226 -19.11 2.96 -17.23
C LEU A 226 -20.26 2.16 -17.84
N PRO A 227 -20.72 2.41 -19.10
CA PRO A 227 -21.82 1.65 -19.68
C PRO A 227 -21.49 0.16 -19.80
N LEU A 228 -20.27 -0.18 -20.20
CA LEU A 228 -19.79 -1.56 -20.30
C LEU A 228 -19.73 -2.26 -18.93
N LEU A 229 -19.41 -1.51 -17.87
CA LEU A 229 -19.41 -2.04 -16.51
C LEU A 229 -20.83 -2.27 -15.99
N LYS A 230 -21.77 -1.35 -16.27
CA LYS A 230 -23.20 -1.49 -15.93
C LYS A 230 -23.82 -2.68 -16.65
N GLU A 231 -23.58 -2.83 -17.95
CA GLU A 231 -24.06 -3.99 -18.72
C GLU A 231 -23.51 -5.31 -18.17
N LYS A 232 -22.21 -5.36 -17.81
CA LYS A 232 -21.59 -6.53 -17.17
C LYS A 232 -22.17 -6.83 -15.79
N LEU A 233 -22.59 -5.81 -15.05
CA LEU A 233 -23.23 -5.97 -13.74
C LEU A 233 -24.60 -6.64 -13.90
N GLU A 234 -25.44 -6.11 -14.79
CA GLU A 234 -26.78 -6.67 -15.06
C GLU A 234 -26.70 -8.12 -15.54
N LYS A 235 -25.85 -8.40 -16.54
CA LYS A 235 -25.63 -9.77 -17.05
C LYS A 235 -25.18 -10.77 -15.98
N LYS A 236 -24.43 -10.31 -14.97
CA LYS A 236 -24.02 -11.19 -13.85
C LYS A 236 -25.13 -11.33 -12.81
N ARG A 237 -25.93 -10.30 -12.59
CA ARG A 237 -27.07 -10.34 -11.67
C ARG A 237 -28.14 -11.31 -12.15
N GLU A 238 -28.41 -11.35 -13.45
CA GLU A 238 -29.32 -12.32 -14.07
C GLU A 238 -28.83 -13.77 -13.93
N LYS A 239 -27.50 -13.98 -13.98
CA LYS A 239 -26.88 -15.31 -13.91
C LYS A 239 -26.64 -15.82 -12.49
N THR A 240 -26.73 -14.95 -11.49
CA THR A 240 -26.35 -15.29 -10.12
C THR A 240 -27.36 -14.64 -9.18
N SER A 241 -28.16 -15.44 -8.47
CA SER A 241 -29.08 -14.98 -7.41
C SER A 241 -28.38 -14.39 -6.17
N SER A 242 -27.11 -14.00 -6.29
CA SER A 242 -26.35 -13.39 -5.20
C SER A 242 -26.75 -11.93 -5.03
N GLU A 243 -27.14 -11.59 -3.80
CA GLU A 243 -27.40 -10.21 -3.41
C GLU A 243 -26.12 -9.38 -3.36
N VAL A 244 -26.22 -8.13 -3.81
CA VAL A 244 -25.12 -7.18 -3.75
C VAL A 244 -25.09 -6.56 -2.36
N GLN A 245 -24.07 -6.85 -1.56
CA GLN A 245 -23.97 -6.34 -0.18
C GLN A 245 -23.80 -4.83 -0.18
N THR A 246 -24.64 -4.02 0.46
CA THR A 246 -24.46 -2.56 0.48
C THR A 246 -23.09 -2.17 1.10
N PRO A 247 -22.38 -1.16 0.55
CA PRO A 247 -21.16 -0.66 1.15
C PRO A 247 -21.42 -0.26 2.60
N ALA A 248 -20.60 -0.76 3.53
CA ALA A 248 -20.71 -0.36 4.93
C ALA A 248 -20.20 1.07 5.09
N ALA A 249 -20.93 1.88 5.84
CA ALA A 249 -20.51 3.24 6.16
C ALA A 249 -19.14 3.23 6.87
N PRO A 250 -18.21 4.12 6.49
CA PRO A 250 -16.92 4.25 7.16
C PRO A 250 -17.07 4.55 8.66
N LYS A 251 -16.40 3.76 9.50
CA LYS A 251 -16.33 4.06 10.93
C LYS A 251 -15.35 5.20 11.19
N ARG A 252 -15.73 6.13 12.07
CA ARG A 252 -14.87 7.24 12.52
C ARG A 252 -13.85 6.82 13.58
N VAL A 253 -14.19 5.81 14.38
CA VAL A 253 -13.38 5.35 15.51
C VAL A 253 -13.32 3.83 15.52
N PHE A 254 -12.14 3.29 15.84
CA PHE A 254 -11.90 1.87 15.99
C PHE A 254 -11.40 1.57 17.41
N LEU A 255 -11.69 0.38 17.92
CA LEU A 255 -11.01 -0.10 19.13
C LEU A 255 -9.62 -0.58 18.74
N PHE A 256 -8.61 -0.31 19.58
CA PHE A 256 -7.24 -0.74 19.33
C PHE A 256 -7.15 -2.25 19.11
N ARG A 257 -7.78 -3.05 19.97
CA ARG A 257 -7.77 -4.53 19.83
C ARG A 257 -8.36 -5.06 18.53
N ASP A 258 -9.30 -4.32 17.91
CA ASP A 258 -9.88 -4.70 16.62
C ASP A 258 -8.90 -4.45 15.47
N ILE A 259 -7.90 -3.58 15.70
CA ILE A 259 -6.91 -3.16 14.70
C ILE A 259 -5.52 -3.70 14.97
N PHE A 260 -5.15 -4.00 16.21
CA PHE A 260 -3.82 -4.45 16.63
C PHE A 260 -3.94 -5.77 17.38
N TYR A 261 -4.04 -6.86 16.61
CA TYR A 261 -4.01 -8.22 17.13
C TYR A 261 -3.10 -9.07 16.23
N CYS A 262 -2.60 -10.19 16.74
CA CYS A 262 -1.92 -11.19 15.93
C CYS A 262 -2.95 -12.25 15.51
N ASP A 263 -2.97 -12.63 14.23
CA ASP A 263 -3.78 -13.76 13.79
C ASP A 263 -3.12 -15.03 14.39
N ASP A 264 -3.53 -15.46 15.59
CA ASP A 264 -3.08 -16.72 16.21
C ASP A 264 -3.75 -17.91 15.49
N ASP A 265 -2.96 -18.97 15.32
CA ASP A 265 -3.19 -20.22 14.60
C ASP A 265 -4.65 -20.66 14.34
N SER A 266 -5.17 -20.29 13.17
CA SER A 266 -6.16 -21.12 12.47
C SER A 266 -5.77 -21.21 11.00
N GLU A 267 -4.73 -22.02 10.75
CA GLU A 267 -4.64 -22.72 9.48
C GLU A 267 -5.73 -23.78 9.50
N GLY A 268 -6.86 -23.47 8.89
CA GLY A 268 -7.60 -24.49 8.19
C GLY A 268 -6.74 -24.89 6.99
N GLU A 269 -5.96 -25.95 7.15
CA GLU A 269 -5.51 -26.77 6.05
C GLU A 269 -6.76 -27.17 5.24
N ASP A 270 -7.06 -26.43 4.18
CA ASP A 270 -7.84 -27.00 3.09
C ASP A 270 -6.85 -27.67 2.15
N THR A 271 -6.44 -28.88 2.55
CA THR A 271 -5.83 -29.85 1.68
C THR A 271 -6.70 -29.96 0.43
N GLY A 272 -6.15 -29.54 -0.70
CA GLY A 272 -6.87 -29.54 -1.95
C GLY A 272 -7.45 -30.91 -2.28
N GLU A 273 -8.75 -30.95 -2.54
CA GLU A 273 -9.31 -31.97 -3.40
C GLU A 273 -9.14 -31.55 -4.86
N LYS A 274 -8.18 -32.22 -5.49
CA LYS A 274 -8.18 -32.43 -6.94
C LYS A 274 -9.36 -33.35 -7.29
N SER A 275 -10.32 -32.83 -8.05
CA SER A 275 -10.88 -33.39 -9.31
C SER A 275 -12.28 -32.84 -9.55
#